data_AF-A0AAQ3M0G7-F1
#
_entry.id   AF-A0AAQ3M0G7-F1
#
_cell.length_a   1.000
_cell.length_b   1.000
_cell.length_c   1.000
_cell.angle_alpha   90.00
_cell.angle_beta   90.00
_cell.angle_gamma   90.00
#
_symmetry.space_group_name_H-M   'P 1'
#
loop_
_entity.id
_entity.type
_entity.pdbx_description
1 polymer ?
#
loop_
_entity_poly.entity_id
_entity_poly.type
_entity_poly.pdbx_seq_one_letter_code
_entity_poly.pdbx_strand_id
1 'polypeptide(L)'
;MAHRIITQVVFTGARVFGRAFAEAYKQASASQKHAAHLKNNPSASNTLGSSGLTLQEACQILNVAPPKGGQADITSIHAQFKKLFDMNDPKRGGSFYLQSKILRARERIELESHRLKSQPTSASASESAKSPPS
;
A
#
# COMPACT_ATOMS: atom_id res chain seq x y z
N MET A 1 18.70 2.12 -49.50
CA MET A 1 18.75 1.13 -48.38
C MET A 1 18.70 1.78 -46.99
N ALA A 2 19.36 2.91 -46.72
CA ALA A 2 19.37 3.55 -45.39
C ALA A 2 18.00 4.04 -44.87
N HIS A 3 17.13 4.59 -45.74
CA HIS A 3 15.82 5.10 -45.32
C HIS A 3 14.86 4.01 -44.80
N ARG A 4 15.00 2.76 -45.24
CA ARG A 4 14.19 1.61 -44.77
C ARG A 4 14.60 1.17 -43.36
N ILE A 5 15.90 1.25 -43.05
CA ILE A 5 16.43 0.91 -41.72
C ILE A 5 16.03 1.99 -40.72
N ILE A 6 16.16 3.27 -41.08
CA ILE A 6 15.77 4.38 -40.19
C ILE A 6 14.27 4.33 -39.87
N THR A 7 13.42 4.11 -40.88
CA THR A 7 11.96 3.99 -40.65
C THR A 7 11.60 2.79 -39.79
N GLN A 8 12.27 1.65 -39.94
CA GLN A 8 12.02 0.46 -39.14
C GLN A 8 12.44 0.63 -37.66
N VAL A 9 13.57 1.30 -37.40
CA VAL A 9 14.02 1.61 -36.04
C VAL A 9 13.06 2.57 -35.34
N VAL A 10 12.60 3.62 -36.04
CA VAL A 10 11.65 4.59 -35.50
C VAL A 10 10.29 3.94 -35.19
N PHE A 11 9.76 3.11 -36.10
CA PHE A 11 8.48 2.44 -35.88
C PHE A 11 8.51 1.43 -34.72
N THR A 12 9.62 0.71 -34.59
CA THR A 12 9.80 -0.29 -33.52
C THR A 12 10.00 0.40 -32.17
N GLY A 13 10.83 1.45 -32.12
CA GLY A 13 11.02 2.27 -30.93
C GLY A 13 9.71 2.91 -30.46
N ALA A 14 8.95 3.52 -31.36
CA ALA A 14 7.67 4.17 -31.03
C ALA A 14 6.64 3.20 -30.40
N ARG A 15 6.57 1.94 -30.87
CA ARG A 15 5.67 0.93 -30.27
C ARG A 15 6.06 0.54 -28.86
N VAL A 16 7.36 0.35 -28.60
CA VAL A 16 7.86 -0.07 -27.29
C VAL A 16 7.64 1.03 -26.25
N PHE A 17 8.06 2.26 -26.58
CA PHE A 17 7.85 3.39 -25.69
C PHE A 17 6.36 3.71 -25.51
N GLY A 18 5.55 3.71 -26.58
CA GLY A 18 4.11 3.98 -26.50
C GLY A 18 3.32 3.02 -25.61
N ARG A 19 3.67 1.72 -25.60
CA ARG A 19 3.05 0.72 -24.71
C ARG A 19 3.41 0.97 -23.24
N ALA A 20 4.67 1.27 -22.95
CA ALA A 20 5.12 1.56 -21.59
C ALA A 20 4.42 2.82 -21.00
N PHE A 21 4.28 3.89 -21.80
CA PHE A 21 3.56 5.09 -21.36
C PHE A 21 2.06 4.82 -21.12
N ALA A 22 1.42 4.03 -21.99
CA ALA A 22 0.00 3.67 -21.83
C ALA A 22 -0.24 2.79 -20.59
N GLU A 23 0.64 1.83 -20.32
CA GLU A 23 0.57 0.99 -19.12
C GLU A 23 0.79 1.80 -17.84
N ALA A 24 1.78 2.70 -17.83
CA ALA A 24 2.00 3.61 -16.71
C ALA A 24 0.80 4.55 -16.48
N TYR A 25 0.18 5.09 -17.54
CA TYR A 25 -1.01 5.93 -17.42
C TYR A 25 -2.23 5.14 -16.91
N LYS A 26 -2.40 3.89 -17.36
CA LYS A 26 -3.42 2.98 -16.82
C LYS A 26 -3.18 2.70 -15.33
N GLN A 27 -1.93 2.51 -14.93
CA GLN A 27 -1.58 2.28 -13.52
C GLN A 27 -1.87 3.52 -12.65
N ALA A 28 -1.53 4.72 -13.13
CA ALA A 28 -1.82 5.98 -12.46
C ALA A 28 -3.33 6.23 -12.32
N SER A 29 -4.10 6.00 -13.38
CA SER A 29 -5.56 6.18 -13.35
C SER A 29 -6.27 5.10 -12.51
N ALA A 30 -5.77 3.87 -12.47
CA ALA A 30 -6.26 2.84 -11.57
C ALA A 30 -6.03 3.24 -10.10
N SER A 31 -4.84 3.71 -9.72
CA SER A 31 -4.58 4.21 -8.37
C SER A 31 -5.50 5.37 -7.97
N GLN A 32 -5.88 6.22 -8.92
CA GLN A 32 -6.78 7.34 -8.68
C GLN A 32 -8.24 6.89 -8.44
N LYS A 33 -8.69 5.84 -9.14
CA LYS A 33 -9.99 5.19 -8.88
C LYS A 33 -10.04 4.49 -7.53
N HIS A 34 -8.93 3.86 -7.11
CA HIS A 34 -8.82 3.28 -5.77
C HIS A 34 -8.86 4.35 -4.67
N ALA A 35 -8.24 5.52 -4.89
CA ALA A 35 -8.32 6.66 -3.99
C ALA A 35 -9.74 7.25 -3.90
N ALA A 36 -10.47 7.32 -5.02
CA ALA A 36 -11.87 7.81 -5.04
C ALA A 36 -12.83 6.88 -4.28
N HIS A 37 -12.63 5.56 -4.35
CA HIS A 37 -13.46 4.59 -3.64
C HIS A 37 -13.26 4.63 -2.11
N LEU A 38 -12.10 5.09 -1.64
CA LEU A 38 -11.76 5.24 -0.23
C LEU A 38 -12.39 6.49 0.41
N LYS A 39 -12.73 7.51 -0.40
CA LYS A 39 -13.37 8.77 0.05
C LYS A 39 -14.80 8.59 0.57
N ASN A 40 -15.48 7.50 0.19
CA ASN A 40 -16.85 7.21 0.61
C ASN A 40 -16.96 6.44 1.94
N ASN A 41 -15.84 6.19 2.64
CA ASN A 41 -15.87 5.57 3.97
C ASN A 41 -15.52 6.61 5.07
N PRO A 42 -16.53 7.18 5.77
CA PRO A 42 -16.29 8.20 6.78
C PRO A 42 -15.52 7.68 8.02
N SER A 43 -15.45 6.37 8.24
CA SER A 43 -14.63 5.78 9.32
C SER A 43 -13.12 5.78 8.98
N ALA A 44 -12.75 5.91 7.71
CA ALA A 44 -11.35 6.03 7.28
C ALA A 44 -10.83 7.49 7.34
N SER A 45 -11.72 8.47 7.50
CA SER A 45 -11.41 9.90 7.45
C SER A 45 -10.60 10.40 8.64
N ASN A 46 -10.76 9.82 9.83
CA ASN A 46 -10.11 10.32 11.05
C ASN A 46 -8.64 9.88 11.24
N THR A 47 -8.11 8.99 10.39
CA THR A 47 -6.68 8.59 10.41
C THR A 47 -5.86 9.23 9.28
N LEU A 48 -6.47 10.05 8.43
CA LEU A 48 -5.81 10.67 7.26
C LEU A 48 -5.31 12.10 7.53
N GLY A 49 -5.58 12.66 8.71
CA GLY A 49 -5.20 14.03 9.09
C GLY A 49 -3.75 14.17 9.55
N SER A 50 -2.78 14.03 8.63
CA SER A 50 -1.53 14.83 8.55
C SER A 50 -0.39 14.16 7.77
N SER A 51 -0.46 12.86 7.45
CA SER A 51 0.45 12.17 6.52
C SER A 51 -0.04 10.76 6.20
N GLY A 52 -1.16 10.63 5.47
CA GLY A 52 -1.78 9.36 5.08
C GLY A 52 -0.80 8.34 4.51
N LEU A 53 -0.31 7.45 5.38
CA LEU A 53 0.60 6.36 5.05
C LEU A 53 -0.24 5.10 4.91
N THR A 54 -0.33 4.56 3.70
CA THR A 54 -1.11 3.36 3.41
C THR A 54 -0.44 2.13 4.01
N LEU A 55 -1.21 1.07 4.27
CA LEU A 55 -0.64 -0.20 4.76
C LEU A 55 0.40 -0.75 3.79
N GLN A 56 0.15 -0.63 2.49
CA GLN A 56 1.08 -1.09 1.45
C GLN A 56 2.39 -0.30 1.46
N GLU A 57 2.34 1.01 1.65
CA GLU A 57 3.54 1.83 1.82
C GLU A 57 4.28 1.49 3.11
N ALA A 58 3.56 1.25 4.21
CA ALA A 58 4.15 0.84 5.48
C ALA A 58 4.97 -0.45 5.34
N CYS A 59 4.38 -1.46 4.69
CA CYS A 59 5.04 -2.73 4.43
C CYS A 59 6.26 -2.57 3.53
N GLN A 60 6.21 -1.68 2.53
CA GLN A 60 7.37 -1.38 1.68
C GLN A 60 8.48 -0.65 2.44
N ILE A 61 8.14 0.37 3.24
CA ILE A 61 9.12 1.12 4.04
C ILE A 61 9.87 0.18 5.00
N LEU A 62 9.16 -0.74 5.64
CA LEU A 62 9.76 -1.73 6.53
C LEU A 62 10.21 -3.00 5.79
N ASN A 63 10.13 -3.09 4.47
CA ASN A 63 10.49 -4.28 3.69
C ASN A 63 9.94 -5.60 4.30
N VAL A 64 8.67 -5.61 4.69
CA VAL A 64 7.98 -6.77 5.25
C VAL A 64 6.83 -7.20 4.34
N ALA A 65 6.49 -8.48 4.39
CA ALA A 65 5.33 -8.98 3.68
C ALA A 65 4.04 -8.36 4.27
N PRO A 66 3.03 -8.06 3.44
CA PRO A 66 1.72 -7.67 3.95
C PRO A 66 1.15 -8.80 4.82
N PRO A 67 0.37 -8.49 5.87
CA PRO A 67 -0.19 -9.50 6.76
C PRO A 67 -1.09 -10.46 5.97
N LYS A 68 -0.60 -11.67 5.69
CA LYS A 68 -1.36 -12.72 5.01
C LYS A 68 -2.21 -13.44 6.06
N GLY A 69 -3.53 -13.44 5.87
CA GLY A 69 -4.45 -14.15 6.77
C GLY A 69 -4.56 -13.55 8.18
N GLY A 70 -4.23 -12.26 8.35
CA GLY A 70 -4.41 -11.55 9.62
C GLY A 70 -3.28 -11.70 10.65
N GLN A 71 -2.22 -12.42 10.32
CA GLN A 71 -1.01 -12.52 11.16
C GLN A 71 0.11 -11.68 10.54
N ALA A 72 0.43 -10.57 11.20
CA ALA A 72 1.66 -9.83 10.93
C ALA A 72 2.80 -10.50 11.70
N ASP A 73 3.95 -10.72 11.06
CA ASP A 73 5.16 -11.18 11.76
C ASP A 73 5.77 -10.02 12.55
N ILE A 74 5.27 -9.86 13.78
CA ILE A 74 5.66 -8.77 14.69
C ILE A 74 7.17 -8.78 14.95
N THR A 75 7.78 -9.97 15.00
CA THR A 75 9.21 -10.13 15.25
C THR A 75 10.03 -9.55 14.10
N SER A 76 9.69 -9.92 12.86
CA SER A 76 10.35 -9.37 11.67
C SER A 76 10.13 -7.86 11.55
N ILE A 77 8.94 -7.36 11.86
CA ILE A 77 8.62 -5.92 11.83
C ILE A 77 9.52 -5.17 12.82
N HIS A 78 9.61 -5.65 14.07
CA HIS A 78 10.39 -4.97 15.09
C HIS A 78 11.90 -5.00 14.79
N ALA A 79 12.43 -6.13 14.29
CA ALA A 79 13.82 -6.25 13.90
C ALA A 79 14.18 -5.28 12.77
N GLN A 80 13.34 -5.21 11.74
CA GLN A 80 13.57 -4.36 10.58
C GLN A 80 13.34 -2.88 10.91
N PHE A 81 12.35 -2.56 11.74
CA PHE A 81 12.17 -1.23 12.33
C PHE A 81 13.43 -0.79 13.06
N LYS A 82 13.94 -1.59 14.01
CA LYS A 82 15.13 -1.23 14.80
C LYS A 82 16.34 -0.97 13.89
N LYS A 83 16.59 -1.87 12.93
CA LYS A 83 17.68 -1.74 11.96
C LYS A 83 17.58 -0.42 11.18
N LEU A 84 16.43 -0.15 10.57
CA LEU A 84 16.25 1.05 9.74
C LEU A 84 16.25 2.34 10.57
N PHE A 85 15.67 2.30 11.77
CA PHE A 85 15.59 3.46 12.67
C PHE A 85 16.98 3.86 13.17
N ASP A 86 17.80 2.89 13.59
CA ASP A 86 19.16 3.13 14.10
C ASP A 86 20.11 3.59 12.98
N MET A 87 19.91 3.09 11.74
CA MET A 87 20.67 3.51 10.56
C MET A 87 20.34 4.93 10.11
N ASN A 88 19.11 5.40 10.37
CA ASN A 88 18.65 6.73 9.96
C ASN A 88 18.64 7.74 11.11
N ASP A 89 19.33 7.46 12.22
CA ASP A 89 19.45 8.40 13.33
C ASP A 89 20.08 9.73 12.88
N PRO A 90 19.40 10.88 13.03
CA PRO A 90 19.91 12.20 12.69
C PRO A 90 21.25 12.52 13.36
N LYS A 91 21.48 12.00 14.57
CA LYS A 91 22.73 12.20 15.31
C LYS A 91 23.92 11.52 14.64
N ARG A 92 23.67 10.51 13.80
CA ARG A 92 24.67 9.71 13.09
C ARG A 92 24.73 10.07 11.60
N GLY A 93 24.20 11.23 11.21
CA GLY A 93 24.14 11.67 9.81
C GLY A 93 22.95 11.11 9.01
N GLY A 94 21.98 10.48 9.69
CA GLY A 94 20.72 10.06 9.10
C GLY A 94 19.74 11.22 8.87
N SER A 95 18.58 10.92 8.30
CA SER A 95 17.52 11.90 8.05
C SER A 95 16.40 11.78 9.08
N PHE A 96 16.10 12.89 9.77
CA PHE A 96 14.95 12.96 10.68
C PHE A 96 13.63 12.65 9.98
N TYR A 97 13.51 13.05 8.71
CA TYR A 97 12.34 12.74 7.90
C TYR A 97 12.20 11.23 7.66
N LEU A 98 13.28 10.55 7.28
CA LEU A 98 13.27 9.11 7.06
C LEU A 98 13.00 8.35 8.35
N GLN A 99 13.64 8.73 9.45
CA GLN A 99 13.39 8.18 10.78
C GLN A 99 11.91 8.35 11.19
N SER A 100 11.33 9.52 10.93
CA SER A 100 9.90 9.79 11.16
C SER A 100 9.01 8.90 10.30
N LYS A 101 9.34 8.68 9.02
CA LYS A 101 8.56 7.77 8.14
C LYS A 101 8.63 6.32 8.57
N ILE A 102 9.80 5.86 9.04
CA ILE A 102 10.00 4.50 9.57
C ILE A 102 9.13 4.29 10.82
N LEU A 103 9.07 5.27 11.72
CA LEU A 103 8.20 5.22 12.91
C LEU A 103 6.72 5.13 12.51
N ARG A 104 6.26 5.99 11.59
CA ARG A 104 4.88 5.98 11.12
C ARG A 104 4.49 4.68 10.41
N ALA A 105 5.42 4.07 9.68
CA ALA A 105 5.20 2.77 9.05
C ALA A 105 4.94 1.67 10.08
N ARG A 106 5.71 1.63 11.18
CA ARG A 106 5.51 0.67 12.27
C ARG A 106 4.13 0.85 12.91
N GLU A 107 3.81 2.09 13.31
CA GLU A 107 2.51 2.44 13.92
C GLU A 107 1.34 2.01 13.01
N ARG A 108 1.46 2.21 11.69
CA ARG A 108 0.41 1.84 10.72
C ARG A 108 0.18 0.34 10.64
N ILE A 109 1.23 -0.47 10.69
CA ILE A 109 1.13 -1.93 10.64
C ILE A 109 0.60 -2.48 11.97
N GLU A 110 1.07 -1.94 13.10
CA GLU A 110 0.58 -2.29 14.44
C GLU A 110 -0.92 -2.01 14.57
N LEU A 111 -1.39 -0.84 14.12
CA LEU A 111 -2.80 -0.49 14.12
C LEU A 111 -3.65 -1.49 13.31
N GLU A 112 -3.17 -1.93 12.15
CA GLU A 112 -3.88 -2.94 11.36
C GLU A 112 -3.95 -4.29 12.09
N SER A 113 -2.84 -4.71 12.70
CA SER A 113 -2.80 -5.97 13.47
C SER A 113 -3.77 -5.94 14.66
N HIS A 114 -3.87 -4.81 15.35
CA HIS A 114 -4.83 -4.61 16.43
C HIS A 114 -6.28 -4.62 15.92
N ARG A 115 -6.55 -3.92 14.81
CA ARG A 115 -7.89 -3.90 14.19
C ARG A 115 -8.36 -5.30 13.80
N LEU A 116 -7.47 -6.10 13.23
CA LEU A 116 -7.76 -7.48 12.83
C LEU A 116 -8.00 -8.38 14.05
N LYS A 117 -7.29 -8.14 15.17
CA LYS A 117 -7.49 -8.87 16.43
C LYS A 117 -8.76 -8.47 17.18
N SER A 118 -9.21 -7.22 17.03
CA SER A 118 -10.40 -6.67 17.70
C SER A 118 -11.70 -6.78 16.90
N GLN A 119 -11.67 -7.27 15.66
CA GLN A 119 -12.87 -7.56 14.88
C GLN A 119 -13.30 -9.02 15.14
N PRO A 120 -14.29 -9.27 16.03
CA PRO A 120 -14.99 -10.54 15.99
C PRO A 120 -15.73 -10.64 14.65
N THR A 121 -15.65 -11.80 14.02
CA THR A 121 -16.39 -12.14 12.80
C THR A 121 -17.88 -11.89 12.98
N SER A 122 -18.38 -10.74 12.56
CA SER A 122 -19.82 -10.46 12.42
C SER A 122 -20.36 -11.12 11.15
N ALA A 123 -20.27 -12.44 11.08
CA ALA A 123 -20.71 -13.27 9.97
C ALA A 123 -21.61 -14.44 10.44
N SER A 124 -22.55 -14.17 11.35
CA SER A 124 -23.57 -15.14 11.76
C SER A 124 -24.87 -14.48 12.26
N ALA A 125 -25.46 -13.57 11.47
CA ALA A 125 -26.77 -12.98 11.81
C ALA A 125 -27.67 -12.70 10.60
N SER A 126 -27.55 -13.47 9.50
CA SER A 126 -28.44 -13.33 8.35
C SER A 126 -28.89 -14.67 7.76
N GLU A 127 -29.24 -15.65 8.60
CA GLU A 127 -29.84 -16.91 8.16
C GLU A 127 -30.97 -17.37 9.10
N SER A 128 -31.90 -16.47 9.43
CA SER A 128 -33.12 -16.83 10.18
C SER A 128 -34.39 -16.13 9.68
N ALA A 129 -34.38 -15.61 8.46
CA ALA A 129 -35.57 -15.01 7.83
C ALA A 129 -35.96 -15.77 6.57
N LYS A 130 -36.17 -17.09 6.70
CA LYS A 130 -36.91 -17.87 5.69
C LYS A 130 -37.78 -18.92 6.36
N SER A 131 -39.03 -18.56 6.62
CA SER A 131 -40.20 -19.45 6.58
C SER A 131 -41.47 -18.60 6.63
N PRO A 132 -42.41 -18.76 5.69
CA PRO A 132 -43.72 -18.09 5.72
C PRO A 132 -44.69 -18.88 6.60
N PRO A 133 -45.67 -18.24 7.24
CA PRO A 133 -46.92 -18.90 7.58
C PRO A 133 -48.07 -18.44 6.67
N SER A 134 -48.96 -19.40 6.44
CA SER A 134 -50.13 -19.42 5.57
C SER A 134 -51.22 -18.40 5.90
#